data_AF-A0A0G2FZM3-F1
#
_entry.id   AF-A0A0G2FZM3-F1
#
_cell.length_a   1.000
_cell.length_b   1.000
_cell.length_c   1.000
_cell.angle_alpha   90.00
_cell.angle_beta   90.00
_cell.angle_gamma   90.00
#
_symmetry.space_group_name_H-M   'P 1'
#
loop_
_entity.id
_entity.type
_entity.pdbx_description
1 polymer ?
#
loop_
_entity_poly.entity_id
_entity_poly.type
_entity_poly.pdbx_seq_one_letter_code
_entity_poly.pdbx_strand_id
1 'polypeptide(L)'
;MCSYVAFAGESQHVLQQTDLAPESMLYAIWPSFRNIPNHLPKSANITTGFMICYFIYFVVVLPFHWIPPHKVRWVFTIKSIITPIAGFAILGYLVHATGGNKIFTFGNELKGSALGWGFMNGVNAMIGNFATLGVNMNDFARYSKKPKSPLIQLIVIPVVFLMMMIFGVVGANGSKILYGELLWDPLEIVDHWTSKGGRAAAFFCAAAFFIANIAINISANSIAVAVDLSALAPRYINIRRGQYICAFIGAWALTPWNILVSADSLLTFMDGYSVWLAPISSVLICDYYFVHHRLVAVHELYRPHGVYAYEKWGTNWRSAVAFVVGFAPLLPGFANAVTSSISVSTGAIHLYDLGYFYGFIVPGVLYVGLSRIFPPKSQYSLDGRTIQEEVREKVSIEEHRHGQPHFV
;
A
#
# COMPACT_ATOMS: atom_id res chain seq x y z
N MET A 1 3.24 14.24 5.42
CA MET A 1 2.70 13.50 6.60
C MET A 1 1.93 12.27 6.13
N CYS A 2 1.18 12.35 5.03
CA CYS A 2 0.54 11.20 4.39
C CYS A 2 1.51 10.12 3.90
N SER A 3 2.74 10.44 3.45
CA SER A 3 3.64 9.39 2.93
C SER A 3 4.50 8.68 3.98
N TYR A 4 4.49 9.14 5.23
CA TYR A 4 5.00 8.34 6.36
C TYR A 4 4.06 7.18 6.72
N VAL A 5 2.76 7.35 6.44
CA VAL A 5 1.73 6.30 6.56
C VAL A 5 1.70 5.42 5.30
N ALA A 6 2.18 5.92 4.16
CA ALA A 6 2.30 5.19 2.89
C ALA A 6 3.41 4.11 2.86
N PHE A 7 4.10 3.86 3.97
CA PHE A 7 5.22 2.92 4.00
C PHE A 7 4.79 1.43 3.98
N ALA A 8 3.49 1.12 3.94
CA ALA A 8 3.01 -0.13 4.55
C ALA A 8 1.99 -1.00 3.78
N GLY A 9 1.12 -0.43 2.93
CA GLY A 9 0.01 -1.19 2.34
C GLY A 9 0.46 -2.36 1.44
N GLU A 10 1.41 -2.11 0.53
CA GLU A 10 2.00 -3.12 -0.36
C GLU A 10 3.36 -3.64 0.20
N SER A 11 3.84 -3.07 1.29
CA SER A 11 5.20 -3.32 1.79
C SER A 11 5.33 -4.52 2.71
N GLN A 12 4.24 -5.16 3.14
CA GLN A 12 4.34 -6.23 4.13
C GLN A 12 4.48 -7.64 3.56
N HIS A 13 3.87 -7.93 2.40
CA HIS A 13 4.33 -9.05 1.58
C HIS A 13 5.79 -8.84 1.18
N VAL A 14 6.18 -7.60 0.86
CA VAL A 14 7.58 -7.29 0.59
C VAL A 14 8.46 -7.53 1.81
N LEU A 15 8.04 -7.17 3.03
CA LEU A 15 8.81 -7.36 4.26
C LEU A 15 8.98 -8.83 4.63
N GLN A 16 7.92 -9.64 4.60
CA GLN A 16 8.05 -11.08 4.84
C GLN A 16 8.79 -11.79 3.71
N GLN A 17 8.70 -11.27 2.48
CA GLN A 17 9.49 -11.81 1.37
C GLN A 17 10.88 -11.17 1.24
N THR A 18 11.23 -10.15 2.06
CA THR A 18 12.57 -9.54 2.01
C THR A 18 13.62 -10.48 2.57
N ASP A 19 13.25 -11.33 3.52
CA ASP A 19 14.07 -12.40 4.07
C ASP A 19 13.76 -13.75 3.40
N LEU A 20 12.48 -14.12 3.22
CA LEU A 20 12.13 -15.44 2.66
C LEU A 20 12.68 -15.66 1.24
N ALA A 21 12.65 -14.66 0.36
CA ALA A 21 13.13 -14.86 -1.01
C ALA A 21 14.65 -15.13 -1.07
N PRO A 22 15.52 -14.32 -0.43
CA PRO A 22 16.93 -14.67 -0.35
C PRO A 22 17.16 -15.93 0.48
N GLU A 23 16.36 -16.23 1.50
CA GLU A 23 16.44 -17.48 2.27
C GLU A 23 16.20 -18.71 1.39
N SER A 24 15.10 -18.75 0.65
CA SER A 24 14.80 -19.83 -0.32
C SER A 24 15.88 -19.98 -1.37
N MET A 25 16.46 -18.86 -1.86
CA MET A 25 17.60 -18.89 -2.78
C MET A 25 18.84 -19.50 -2.11
N LEU A 26 19.14 -19.15 -0.87
CA LEU A 26 20.26 -19.71 -0.11
C LEU A 26 20.03 -21.18 0.21
N TYR A 27 18.82 -21.61 0.60
CA TYR A 27 18.46 -23.01 0.77
C TYR A 27 18.62 -23.82 -0.52
N ALA A 28 18.28 -23.21 -1.65
CA ALA A 28 18.43 -23.84 -2.95
C ALA A 28 19.89 -24.00 -3.38
N ILE A 29 20.80 -23.07 -3.03
CA ILE A 29 22.24 -23.17 -3.36
C ILE A 29 23.00 -24.00 -2.30
N TRP A 30 22.81 -23.65 -1.03
CA TRP A 30 23.47 -24.21 0.15
C TRP A 30 22.45 -24.72 1.17
N PRO A 31 22.02 -26.00 1.08
CA PRO A 31 21.06 -26.59 2.01
C PRO A 31 21.51 -26.55 3.48
N SER A 32 22.82 -26.47 3.73
CA SER A 32 23.38 -26.32 5.08
C SER A 32 22.94 -25.03 5.78
N PHE A 33 22.52 -24.00 5.03
CA PHE A 33 22.00 -22.74 5.58
C PHE A 33 20.76 -22.96 6.47
N ARG A 34 19.99 -24.04 6.23
CA ARG A 34 18.83 -24.44 7.07
C ARG A 34 19.21 -24.72 8.53
N ASN A 35 20.47 -25.04 8.79
CA ASN A 35 20.95 -25.49 10.11
C ASN A 35 21.79 -24.43 10.82
N ILE A 36 21.72 -23.16 10.41
CA ILE A 36 22.48 -22.11 11.07
C ILE A 36 22.00 -21.93 12.51
N PRO A 37 22.89 -22.02 13.52
CA PRO A 37 22.51 -21.79 14.89
C PRO A 37 22.11 -20.33 15.10
N ASN A 38 21.01 -20.12 15.81
CA ASN A 38 20.55 -18.79 16.16
C ASN A 38 21.39 -18.21 17.31
N HIS A 39 22.06 -17.09 17.06
CA HIS A 39 22.86 -16.36 18.04
C HIS A 39 22.13 -15.13 18.60
N LEU A 40 20.92 -14.83 18.11
CA LEU A 40 20.14 -13.69 18.59
C LEU A 40 19.26 -14.08 19.78
N PRO A 41 19.09 -13.19 20.77
CA PRO A 41 18.20 -13.43 21.90
C PRO A 41 16.74 -13.52 21.42
N LYS A 42 15.90 -14.28 22.13
CA LYS A 42 14.47 -14.39 21.81
C LYS A 42 13.75 -13.04 21.78
N SER A 43 14.21 -12.07 22.57
CA SER A 43 13.68 -10.70 22.60
C SER A 43 13.90 -9.91 21.30
N ALA A 44 14.75 -10.40 20.38
CA ALA A 44 14.96 -9.76 19.09
C ALA A 44 13.80 -10.02 18.10
N ASN A 45 12.93 -11.00 18.38
CA ASN A 45 11.84 -11.44 17.50
C ASN A 45 12.29 -11.91 16.10
N ILE A 46 13.57 -12.22 15.92
CA ILE A 46 14.17 -12.66 14.65
C ILE A 46 15.26 -13.71 14.89
N THR A 47 15.66 -14.39 13.82
CA THR A 47 16.76 -15.37 13.83
C THR A 47 18.01 -14.81 13.16
N THR A 48 19.16 -15.46 13.40
CA THR A 48 20.40 -15.14 12.69
C THR A 48 20.27 -15.35 11.18
N GLY A 49 19.58 -16.41 10.75
CA GLY A 49 19.29 -16.67 9.33
C GLY A 49 18.49 -15.52 8.70
N PHE A 50 17.41 -15.12 9.35
CA PHE A 50 16.60 -13.95 8.96
C PHE A 50 17.48 -12.71 8.75
N MET A 51 18.33 -12.37 9.73
CA MET A 51 19.14 -11.16 9.65
C MET A 51 20.15 -11.19 8.49
N ILE A 52 20.73 -12.36 8.19
CA ILE A 52 21.64 -12.53 7.05
C ILE A 52 20.88 -12.29 5.74
N CYS A 53 19.74 -12.94 5.56
CA CYS A 53 18.89 -12.82 4.37
C CYS A 53 18.40 -11.37 4.18
N TYR A 54 17.93 -10.75 5.26
CA TYR A 54 17.50 -9.36 5.29
C TYR A 54 18.62 -8.39 4.91
N PHE A 55 19.83 -8.60 5.44
CA PHE A 55 21.00 -7.79 5.09
C PHE A 55 21.41 -7.96 3.62
N ILE A 56 21.35 -9.19 3.09
CA ILE A 56 21.60 -9.46 1.67
C ILE A 56 20.59 -8.69 0.80
N TYR A 57 19.29 -8.79 1.11
CA TYR A 57 18.26 -8.02 0.42
C TYR A 57 18.55 -6.52 0.48
N PHE A 58 18.87 -6.01 1.68
CA PHE A 58 19.17 -4.60 1.88
C PHE A 58 20.34 -4.12 1.00
N VAL A 59 21.45 -4.85 0.99
CA VAL A 59 22.60 -4.50 0.15
C VAL A 59 22.25 -4.55 -1.34
N VAL A 60 21.48 -5.56 -1.77
CA VAL A 60 21.12 -5.74 -3.17
C VAL A 60 20.11 -4.70 -3.64
N VAL A 61 19.20 -4.20 -2.78
CA VAL A 61 18.21 -3.18 -3.16
C VAL A 61 18.80 -1.76 -3.27
N LEU A 62 19.89 -1.46 -2.57
CA LEU A 62 20.49 -0.11 -2.53
C LEU A 62 20.90 0.46 -3.90
N PRO A 63 21.54 -0.29 -4.81
CA PRO A 63 21.86 0.20 -6.16
C PRO A 63 20.62 0.58 -6.98
N PHE A 64 19.50 -0.13 -6.78
CA PHE A 64 18.27 0.13 -7.53
C PHE A 64 17.58 1.44 -7.12
N HIS A 65 17.85 1.96 -5.91
CA HIS A 65 17.39 3.28 -5.48
C HIS A 65 18.02 4.42 -6.32
N TRP A 66 19.12 4.15 -7.03
CA TRP A 66 19.72 5.12 -7.94
C TRP A 66 18.94 5.28 -9.26
N ILE A 67 18.05 4.35 -9.59
CA ILE A 67 17.28 4.35 -10.83
C ILE A 67 16.27 5.50 -10.79
N PRO A 68 16.33 6.44 -11.75
CA PRO A 68 15.37 7.54 -11.80
C PRO A 68 13.92 7.05 -11.96
N PRO A 69 12.91 7.67 -11.30
CA PRO A 69 11.51 7.26 -11.35
C PRO A 69 10.96 7.03 -12.77
N HIS A 70 11.33 7.87 -13.73
CA HIS A 70 10.87 7.78 -15.12
C HIS A 70 11.41 6.54 -15.88
N LYS A 71 12.45 5.85 -15.36
CA LYS A 71 13.03 4.63 -15.95
C LYS A 71 12.53 3.34 -15.29
N VAL A 72 11.85 3.43 -14.14
CA VAL A 72 11.42 2.26 -13.36
C VAL A 72 10.40 1.40 -14.12
N ARG A 73 9.75 1.96 -15.16
CA ARG A 73 8.85 1.21 -16.07
C ARG A 73 9.43 -0.12 -16.55
N TRP A 74 10.73 -0.18 -16.84
CA TRP A 74 11.38 -1.38 -17.37
C TRP A 74 11.50 -2.47 -16.30
N VAL A 75 11.77 -2.08 -15.06
CA VAL A 75 11.78 -2.98 -13.91
C VAL A 75 10.37 -3.59 -13.72
N PHE A 76 9.31 -2.79 -13.88
CA PHE A 76 7.94 -3.30 -13.85
C PHE A 76 7.59 -4.23 -15.00
N THR A 77 8.04 -3.92 -16.22
CA THR A 77 7.81 -4.78 -17.38
C THR A 77 8.44 -6.16 -17.16
N ILE A 78 9.70 -6.20 -16.71
CA ILE A 78 10.38 -7.47 -16.40
C ILE A 78 9.63 -8.23 -15.30
N LYS A 79 9.32 -7.57 -14.17
CA LYS A 79 8.54 -8.14 -13.07
C LYS A 79 7.22 -8.75 -13.56
N SER A 80 6.47 -8.02 -14.40
CA SER A 80 5.16 -8.43 -14.89
C SER A 80 5.17 -9.69 -15.76
N ILE A 81 6.35 -10.08 -16.28
CA ILE A 81 6.52 -11.30 -17.07
C ILE A 81 7.00 -12.44 -16.18
N ILE A 82 8.04 -12.22 -15.37
CA ILE A 82 8.68 -13.29 -14.59
C ILE A 82 7.81 -13.78 -13.43
N THR A 83 7.05 -12.89 -12.78
CA THR A 83 6.29 -13.24 -11.56
C THR A 83 5.11 -14.14 -11.88
N PRO A 84 4.28 -13.87 -12.92
CA PRO A 84 3.23 -14.80 -13.32
C PRO A 84 3.77 -16.17 -13.72
N ILE A 85 4.92 -16.24 -14.40
CA ILE A 85 5.55 -17.53 -14.77
C ILE A 85 5.87 -18.35 -13.52
N ALA A 86 6.48 -17.74 -12.50
CA ALA A 86 6.74 -18.41 -11.23
C ALA A 86 5.43 -18.83 -10.53
N GLY A 87 4.42 -17.96 -10.49
CA GLY A 87 3.10 -18.28 -9.92
C GLY A 87 2.43 -19.47 -10.61
N PHE A 88 2.40 -19.49 -11.95
CA PHE A 88 1.84 -20.61 -12.71
C PHE A 88 2.67 -21.90 -12.57
N ALA A 89 4.00 -21.81 -12.41
CA ALA A 89 4.84 -22.97 -12.16
C ALA A 89 4.51 -23.62 -10.80
N ILE A 90 4.39 -22.81 -9.73
CA ILE A 90 3.98 -23.29 -8.40
C ILE A 90 2.57 -23.87 -8.46
N LEU A 91 1.63 -23.18 -9.12
CA LEU A 91 0.26 -23.65 -9.30
C LEU A 91 0.22 -25.02 -10.00
N GLY A 92 0.94 -25.15 -11.12
CA GLY A 92 1.01 -26.38 -11.90
C GLY A 92 1.57 -27.55 -11.08
N TYR A 93 2.60 -27.30 -10.27
CA TYR A 93 3.16 -28.28 -9.34
C TYR A 93 2.12 -28.74 -8.31
N LEU A 94 1.44 -27.81 -7.63
CA LEU A 94 0.47 -28.15 -6.60
C LEU A 94 -0.71 -28.95 -7.15
N VAL A 95 -1.28 -28.52 -8.27
CA VAL A 95 -2.38 -29.23 -8.94
C VAL A 95 -1.95 -30.66 -9.33
N HIS A 96 -0.74 -30.82 -9.87
CA HIS A 96 -0.23 -32.14 -10.23
C HIS A 96 0.00 -33.03 -9.01
N ALA A 97 0.71 -32.52 -7.99
CA ALA A 97 1.13 -33.28 -6.82
C ALA A 97 -0.04 -33.73 -5.93
N THR A 98 -1.14 -32.97 -5.92
CA THR A 98 -2.35 -33.23 -5.09
C THR A 98 -3.40 -34.11 -5.77
N GLY A 99 -3.23 -34.44 -7.05
CA GLY A 99 -4.23 -35.16 -7.84
C GLY A 99 -5.38 -34.29 -8.34
N GLY A 100 -5.15 -32.97 -8.47
CA GLY A 100 -6.03 -32.01 -9.17
C GLY A 100 -7.28 -31.60 -8.41
N ASN A 101 -8.29 -32.47 -8.35
CA ASN A 101 -9.64 -32.09 -7.92
C ASN A 101 -9.75 -31.82 -6.41
N LYS A 102 -8.87 -32.41 -5.59
CA LYS A 102 -8.92 -32.34 -4.12
C LYS A 102 -8.70 -30.93 -3.58
N ILE A 103 -8.01 -30.08 -4.32
CA ILE A 103 -7.75 -28.69 -3.92
C ILE A 103 -9.06 -27.87 -3.89
N PHE A 104 -10.04 -28.21 -4.72
CA PHE A 104 -11.29 -27.46 -4.86
C PHE A 104 -12.41 -27.93 -3.93
N THR A 105 -12.16 -28.94 -3.08
CA THR A 105 -13.20 -29.50 -2.19
C THR A 105 -13.30 -28.80 -0.84
N PHE A 106 -12.38 -27.89 -0.51
CA PHE A 106 -12.44 -27.11 0.73
C PHE A 106 -13.48 -25.99 0.62
N GLY A 107 -14.38 -25.91 1.60
CA GLY A 107 -15.40 -24.87 1.70
C GLY A 107 -15.23 -23.99 2.94
N ASN A 108 -16.07 -22.97 3.07
CA ASN A 108 -16.01 -22.03 4.19
C ASN A 108 -16.30 -22.72 5.53
N GLU A 109 -15.41 -22.53 6.50
CA GLU A 109 -15.58 -22.97 7.89
C GLU A 109 -16.59 -22.07 8.64
N LEU A 110 -16.57 -20.76 8.38
CA LEU A 110 -17.51 -19.80 8.98
C LEU A 110 -18.90 -19.86 8.34
N LYS A 111 -19.95 -19.65 9.16
CA LYS A 111 -21.37 -19.64 8.74
C LYS A 111 -22.14 -18.47 9.38
N GLY A 112 -23.29 -18.12 8.82
CA GLY A 112 -24.22 -17.13 9.39
C GLY A 112 -23.63 -15.74 9.52
N SER A 113 -23.96 -15.05 10.62
CA SER A 113 -23.48 -13.68 10.91
C SER A 113 -21.94 -13.59 10.96
N ALA A 114 -21.28 -14.60 11.52
CA ALA A 114 -19.82 -14.66 11.60
C ALA A 114 -19.15 -14.66 10.22
N LEU A 115 -19.75 -15.33 9.24
CA LEU A 115 -19.28 -15.28 7.85
C LEU A 115 -19.48 -13.88 7.24
N GLY A 116 -20.60 -13.22 7.52
CA GLY A 116 -20.89 -11.87 7.02
C GLY A 116 -19.91 -10.83 7.54
N TRP A 117 -19.61 -10.85 8.84
CA TRP A 117 -18.63 -9.95 9.45
C TRP A 117 -17.19 -10.31 9.07
N GLY A 118 -16.86 -11.60 8.97
CA GLY A 118 -15.56 -12.04 8.44
C GLY A 118 -15.34 -11.59 6.99
N PHE A 119 -16.37 -11.64 6.15
CA PHE A 119 -16.33 -11.09 4.80
C PHE A 119 -16.11 -9.58 4.80
N MET A 120 -16.84 -8.84 5.64
CA MET A 120 -16.69 -7.38 5.74
C MET A 120 -15.30 -6.98 6.21
N ASN A 121 -14.78 -7.65 7.24
CA ASN A 121 -13.43 -7.47 7.73
C ASN A 121 -12.40 -7.73 6.61
N GLY A 122 -12.53 -8.83 5.86
CA GLY A 122 -11.67 -9.11 4.71
C GLY A 122 -11.74 -8.04 3.62
N VAL A 123 -12.93 -7.50 3.32
CA VAL A 123 -13.09 -6.37 2.39
C VAL A 123 -12.37 -5.12 2.93
N ASN A 124 -12.54 -4.79 4.20
CA ASN A 124 -11.89 -3.64 4.83
C ASN A 124 -10.36 -3.74 4.82
N ALA A 125 -9.82 -4.92 5.13
CA ALA A 125 -8.38 -5.21 5.09
C ALA A 125 -7.82 -5.06 3.66
N MET A 126 -8.55 -5.57 2.65
CA MET A 126 -8.14 -5.43 1.24
C MET A 126 -8.17 -3.98 0.75
N ILE A 127 -9.17 -3.19 1.15
CA ILE A 127 -9.18 -1.76 0.83
C ILE A 127 -8.04 -1.04 1.56
N GLY A 128 -7.77 -1.37 2.82
CA GLY A 128 -6.64 -0.83 3.60
C GLY A 128 -5.29 -1.06 2.94
N ASN A 129 -5.07 -2.25 2.38
CA ASN A 129 -3.88 -2.58 1.60
C ASN A 129 -3.66 -1.58 0.43
N PHE A 130 -4.74 -1.25 -0.29
CA PHE A 130 -4.70 -0.35 -1.44
C PHE A 130 -4.83 1.13 -1.10
N ALA A 131 -5.24 1.48 0.12
CA ALA A 131 -5.46 2.85 0.54
C ALA A 131 -4.21 3.71 0.34
N THR A 132 -3.04 3.14 0.65
CA THR A 132 -1.72 3.75 0.46
C THR A 132 -1.48 4.09 -1.01
N LEU A 133 -1.68 3.12 -1.91
CA LEU A 133 -1.52 3.31 -3.35
C LEU A 133 -2.53 4.33 -3.88
N GLY A 134 -3.74 4.34 -3.34
CA GLY A 134 -4.79 5.30 -3.71
C GLY A 134 -4.37 6.75 -3.45
N VAL A 135 -3.78 7.04 -2.29
CA VAL A 135 -3.37 8.41 -1.93
C VAL A 135 -2.09 8.86 -2.63
N ASN A 136 -1.18 7.94 -2.98
CA ASN A 136 0.11 8.27 -3.61
C ASN A 136 0.15 8.01 -5.14
N MET A 137 -0.94 7.52 -5.75
CA MET A 137 -1.02 7.25 -7.20
C MET A 137 -0.59 8.45 -8.06
N ASN A 138 -0.81 9.67 -7.55
CA ASN A 138 -0.43 10.92 -8.21
C ASN A 138 1.08 11.04 -8.47
N ASP A 139 1.93 10.37 -7.68
CA ASP A 139 3.38 10.34 -7.87
C ASP A 139 3.78 9.64 -9.17
N PHE A 140 2.96 8.69 -9.63
CA PHE A 140 3.12 8.00 -10.90
C PHE A 140 2.30 8.64 -12.01
N ALA A 141 1.05 9.04 -11.71
CA ALA A 141 0.14 9.61 -12.68
C ALA A 141 0.68 10.90 -13.32
N ARG A 142 1.47 11.71 -12.58
CA ARG A 142 2.13 12.90 -13.12
C ARG A 142 3.11 12.65 -14.27
N TYR A 143 3.60 11.41 -14.42
CA TYR A 143 4.46 11.00 -15.54
C TYR A 143 3.67 10.40 -16.71
N SER A 144 2.34 10.34 -16.61
CA SER A 144 1.48 9.86 -17.69
C SER A 144 1.47 10.83 -18.86
N LYS A 145 1.44 10.29 -20.09
CA LYS A 145 1.28 11.08 -21.32
C LYS A 145 -0.16 11.49 -21.59
N LYS A 146 -1.14 10.80 -20.99
CA LYS A 146 -2.56 11.04 -21.23
C LYS A 146 -3.33 11.10 -19.89
N PRO A 147 -4.27 12.05 -19.73
CA PRO A 147 -5.09 12.15 -18.52
C PRO A 147 -5.92 10.89 -18.22
N LYS A 148 -6.33 10.17 -19.26
CA LYS A 148 -7.16 8.95 -19.15
C LYS A 148 -6.36 7.67 -18.91
N SER A 149 -5.02 7.71 -18.93
CA SER A 149 -4.20 6.50 -18.76
C SER A 149 -4.45 5.75 -17.45
N PRO A 150 -4.66 6.40 -16.29
CA PRO A 150 -4.96 5.67 -15.05
C PRO A 150 -6.25 4.84 -15.10
N LEU A 151 -7.21 5.16 -15.98
CA LEU A 151 -8.49 4.43 -16.06
C LEU A 151 -8.33 2.96 -16.45
N ILE A 152 -7.24 2.58 -17.11
CA ILE A 152 -6.98 1.17 -17.45
C ILE A 152 -6.86 0.29 -16.19
N GLN A 153 -6.48 0.88 -15.06
CA GLN A 153 -6.34 0.17 -13.79
C GLN A 153 -7.67 -0.37 -13.27
N LEU A 154 -8.81 0.24 -13.65
CA LEU A 154 -10.15 -0.24 -13.30
C LEU A 154 -10.41 -1.67 -13.80
N ILE A 155 -9.74 -2.07 -14.90
CA ILE A 155 -9.85 -3.41 -15.47
C ILE A 155 -8.65 -4.26 -15.06
N VAL A 156 -7.43 -3.71 -15.16
CA VAL A 156 -6.20 -4.49 -14.94
C VAL A 156 -6.08 -4.94 -13.49
N ILE A 157 -6.38 -4.08 -12.50
CA ILE A 157 -6.24 -4.44 -11.08
C ILE A 157 -7.18 -5.60 -10.74
N PRO A 158 -8.52 -5.54 -10.97
CA PRO A 158 -9.40 -6.65 -10.65
C PRO A 158 -9.01 -7.97 -11.33
N VAL A 159 -8.61 -7.93 -12.61
CA VAL A 159 -8.22 -9.14 -13.36
C VAL A 159 -6.97 -9.79 -12.75
N VAL A 160 -5.95 -8.99 -12.43
CA VAL A 160 -4.73 -9.51 -11.78
C VAL A 160 -5.04 -10.05 -10.38
N PHE A 161 -5.93 -9.38 -9.63
CA PHE A 161 -6.33 -9.84 -8.29
C PHE A 161 -7.12 -11.14 -8.31
N LEU A 162 -8.01 -11.34 -9.29
CA LEU A 162 -8.68 -12.63 -9.48
C LEU A 162 -7.69 -13.75 -9.76
N MET A 163 -6.65 -13.49 -10.54
CA MET A 163 -5.57 -14.46 -10.77
C MET A 163 -4.78 -14.75 -9.49
N MET A 164 -4.42 -13.73 -8.71
CA MET A 164 -3.71 -13.92 -7.44
C MET A 164 -4.56 -14.65 -6.40
N MET A 165 -5.88 -14.42 -6.36
CA MET A 165 -6.80 -15.16 -5.52
C MET A 165 -6.75 -16.66 -5.83
N ILE A 166 -6.71 -17.05 -7.12
CA ILE A 166 -6.56 -18.46 -7.51
C ILE A 166 -5.24 -19.03 -6.99
N PHE A 167 -4.13 -18.28 -7.11
CA PHE A 167 -2.84 -18.72 -6.59
C PHE A 167 -2.86 -18.92 -5.08
N GLY A 168 -3.46 -18.00 -4.33
CA GLY A 168 -3.58 -18.08 -2.87
C GLY A 168 -4.44 -19.27 -2.42
N VAL A 169 -5.63 -19.45 -3.01
CA VAL A 169 -6.55 -20.54 -2.65
C VAL A 169 -5.96 -21.90 -3.01
N VAL A 170 -5.43 -22.05 -4.23
CA VAL A 170 -4.80 -23.32 -4.65
C VAL A 170 -3.50 -23.58 -3.87
N GLY A 171 -2.73 -22.53 -3.60
CA GLY A 171 -1.55 -22.54 -2.73
C GLY A 171 -1.83 -23.13 -1.35
N ALA A 172 -2.77 -22.51 -0.64
CA ALA A 172 -3.16 -22.87 0.72
C ALA A 172 -3.79 -24.26 0.80
N ASN A 173 -4.76 -24.56 -0.07
CA ASN A 173 -5.40 -25.89 -0.07
C ASN A 173 -4.43 -26.99 -0.51
N GLY A 174 -3.56 -26.70 -1.48
CA GLY A 174 -2.57 -27.65 -1.98
C GLY A 174 -1.49 -27.97 -0.96
N SER A 175 -0.96 -26.95 -0.28
CA SER A 175 0.01 -27.15 0.82
C SER A 175 -0.60 -27.94 1.98
N LYS A 176 -1.87 -27.67 2.35
CA LYS A 176 -2.57 -28.45 3.37
C LYS A 176 -2.69 -29.93 3.02
N ILE A 177 -2.93 -30.26 1.74
CA ILE A 177 -2.98 -31.65 1.28
C ILE A 177 -1.60 -32.30 1.26
N LEU A 178 -0.57 -31.60 0.78
CA LEU A 178 0.76 -32.17 0.57
C LEU A 178 1.61 -32.24 1.84
N TYR A 179 1.53 -31.20 2.67
CA TYR A 179 2.43 -30.97 3.80
C TYR A 179 1.69 -31.00 5.14
N GLY A 180 0.36 -31.01 5.14
CA GLY A 180 -0.45 -31.01 6.37
C GLY A 180 -0.65 -29.63 7.00
N GLU A 181 -0.03 -28.59 6.42
CA GLU A 181 -0.03 -27.22 6.94
C GLU A 181 -0.56 -26.24 5.89
N LEU A 182 -1.27 -25.19 6.34
CA LEU A 182 -1.83 -24.18 5.47
C LEU A 182 -0.77 -23.10 5.17
N LEU A 183 -0.01 -23.28 4.09
CA LEU A 183 0.98 -22.31 3.65
C LEU A 183 0.35 -21.30 2.70
N TRP A 184 0.44 -20.03 3.05
CA TRP A 184 -0.14 -18.93 2.28
C TRP A 184 0.92 -18.14 1.49
N ASP A 185 2.20 -18.21 1.88
CA ASP A 185 3.30 -17.63 1.12
C ASP A 185 3.84 -18.64 0.09
N PRO A 186 3.93 -18.29 -1.21
CA PRO A 186 4.51 -19.16 -2.22
C PRO A 186 5.98 -19.52 -1.97
N LEU A 187 6.75 -18.70 -1.27
CA LEU A 187 8.15 -18.96 -0.94
C LEU A 187 8.29 -20.09 0.09
N GLU A 188 7.38 -20.13 1.08
CA GLU A 188 7.30 -21.26 2.02
C GLU A 188 6.98 -22.57 1.30
N ILE A 189 6.11 -22.52 0.28
CA ILE A 189 5.77 -23.71 -0.53
C ILE A 189 6.99 -24.23 -1.30
N VAL A 190 7.76 -23.36 -1.96
CA VAL A 190 8.93 -23.80 -2.75
C VAL A 190 10.08 -24.28 -1.86
N ASP A 191 10.12 -23.89 -0.59
CA ASP A 191 11.11 -24.38 0.38
C ASP A 191 10.95 -25.87 0.70
N HIS A 192 9.80 -26.48 0.40
CA HIS A 192 9.63 -27.93 0.47
C HIS A 192 10.29 -28.68 -0.71
N TRP A 193 10.73 -27.99 -1.76
CA TRP A 193 11.29 -28.62 -2.96
C TRP A 193 12.79 -28.95 -2.81
N THR A 194 13.08 -30.02 -2.07
CA THR A 194 14.46 -30.38 -1.67
C THR A 194 15.22 -31.29 -2.65
N SER A 195 14.55 -31.87 -3.64
CA SER A 195 15.20 -32.72 -4.66
C SER A 195 16.17 -31.92 -5.53
N LYS A 196 17.11 -32.57 -6.24
CA LYS A 196 18.09 -31.85 -7.10
C LYS A 196 17.42 -30.93 -8.12
N GLY A 197 16.38 -31.43 -8.80
CA GLY A 197 15.58 -30.62 -9.74
C GLY A 197 14.64 -29.63 -9.03
N GLY A 198 14.07 -30.03 -7.88
CA GLY A 198 13.21 -29.17 -7.07
C GLY A 198 13.93 -27.94 -6.54
N ARG A 199 15.18 -28.09 -6.08
CA ARG A 199 16.02 -26.98 -5.61
C ARG A 199 16.30 -25.97 -6.72
N ALA A 200 16.59 -26.43 -7.94
CA ALA A 200 16.77 -25.53 -9.07
C ALA A 200 15.47 -24.75 -9.36
N ALA A 201 14.32 -25.42 -9.35
CA ALA A 201 13.01 -24.78 -9.51
C ALA A 201 12.72 -23.76 -8.39
N ALA A 202 13.03 -24.11 -7.13
CA ALA A 202 12.87 -23.24 -5.98
C ALA A 202 13.74 -21.98 -6.11
N PHE A 203 15.00 -22.11 -6.55
CA PHE A 203 15.87 -20.97 -6.79
C PHE A 203 15.28 -20.01 -7.83
N PHE A 204 14.82 -20.50 -8.98
CA PHE A 204 14.27 -19.63 -10.03
C PHE A 204 12.95 -18.99 -9.63
N CYS A 205 12.09 -19.70 -8.90
CA CYS A 205 10.86 -19.12 -8.34
C CYS A 205 11.19 -18.03 -7.31
N ALA A 206 12.06 -18.34 -6.36
CA ALA A 206 12.49 -17.39 -5.33
C ALA A 206 13.17 -16.16 -5.93
N ALA A 207 14.02 -16.33 -6.95
CA ALA A 207 14.64 -15.22 -7.66
C ALA A 207 13.62 -14.32 -8.38
N ALA A 208 12.55 -14.91 -8.95
CA ALA A 208 11.47 -14.12 -9.56
C ALA A 208 10.74 -13.27 -8.53
N PHE A 209 10.38 -13.84 -7.37
CA PHE A 209 9.78 -13.09 -6.26
C PHE A 209 10.74 -12.06 -5.66
N PHE A 210 12.03 -12.38 -5.53
CA PHE A 210 13.06 -11.45 -5.08
C PHE A 210 13.13 -10.19 -5.94
N ILE A 211 13.17 -10.36 -7.28
CA ILE A 211 13.14 -9.23 -8.23
C ILE A 211 11.81 -8.47 -8.13
N ALA A 212 10.69 -9.18 -7.97
CA ALA A 212 9.38 -8.56 -7.80
C ALA A 212 9.33 -7.67 -6.53
N ASN A 213 9.93 -8.13 -5.44
CA ASN A 213 9.98 -7.39 -4.18
C ASN A 213 10.85 -6.16 -4.25
N ILE A 214 12.02 -6.25 -4.89
CA ILE A 214 12.84 -5.06 -5.18
C ILE A 214 12.04 -4.03 -5.98
N ALA A 215 11.33 -4.47 -7.01
CA ALA A 215 10.53 -3.59 -7.86
C ALA A 215 9.42 -2.88 -7.08
N ILE A 216 8.65 -3.62 -6.26
CA ILE A 216 7.56 -3.08 -5.45
C ILE A 216 8.10 -2.11 -4.40
N ASN A 217 9.17 -2.48 -3.69
CA ASN A 217 9.74 -1.66 -2.63
C ASN A 217 10.11 -0.26 -3.14
N ILE A 218 10.70 -0.19 -4.33
CA ILE A 218 11.12 1.07 -4.93
C ILE A 218 9.92 1.91 -5.37
N SER A 219 8.92 1.34 -6.04
CA SER A 219 7.74 2.12 -6.45
C SER A 219 6.87 2.52 -5.29
N ALA A 220 6.40 1.54 -4.54
CA ALA A 220 5.29 1.75 -3.61
C ALA A 220 5.75 2.54 -2.39
N ASN A 221 7.00 2.30 -1.94
CA ASN A 221 7.46 2.78 -0.64
C ASN A 221 8.51 3.89 -0.80
N SER A 222 9.63 3.60 -1.47
CA SER A 222 10.78 4.52 -1.48
C SER A 222 10.52 5.80 -2.27
N ILE A 223 9.83 5.73 -3.42
CA ILE A 223 9.50 6.93 -4.21
C ILE A 223 8.52 7.84 -3.46
N ALA A 224 7.47 7.29 -2.84
CA ALA A 224 6.47 8.08 -2.12
C ALA A 224 7.09 8.88 -0.97
N VAL A 225 7.88 8.22 -0.12
CA VAL A 225 8.61 8.91 0.97
C VAL A 225 9.57 9.95 0.42
N ALA A 226 10.28 9.65 -0.67
CA ALA A 226 11.20 10.58 -1.27
C ALA A 226 10.53 11.84 -1.83
N VAL A 227 9.35 11.70 -2.43
CA VAL A 227 8.55 12.84 -2.91
C VAL A 227 8.12 13.70 -1.73
N ASP A 228 7.54 13.12 -0.68
CA ASP A 228 7.13 13.86 0.53
C ASP A 228 8.30 14.61 1.19
N LEU A 229 9.44 13.92 1.39
CA LEU A 229 10.62 14.53 1.99
C LEU A 229 11.19 15.66 1.14
N SER A 230 11.15 15.51 -0.20
CA SER A 230 11.57 16.56 -1.12
C SER A 230 10.63 17.76 -1.11
N ALA A 231 9.33 17.55 -0.84
CA ALA A 231 8.37 18.64 -0.69
C ALA A 231 8.51 19.36 0.67
N LEU A 232 8.83 18.62 1.74
CA LEU A 232 9.03 19.18 3.08
C LEU A 232 10.34 19.97 3.22
N ALA A 233 11.43 19.48 2.62
CA ALA A 233 12.76 20.08 2.74
C ALA A 233 13.48 20.18 1.38
N PRO A 234 12.92 20.91 0.39
CA PRO A 234 13.37 20.91 -1.01
C PRO A 234 14.82 21.37 -1.19
N ARG A 235 15.32 22.22 -0.28
CA ARG A 235 16.71 22.70 -0.30
C ARG A 235 17.73 21.60 0.07
N TYR A 236 17.33 20.61 0.86
CA TYR A 236 18.23 19.62 1.44
C TYR A 236 18.05 18.22 0.84
N ILE A 237 16.81 17.87 0.51
CA ILE A 237 16.41 16.53 0.08
C ILE A 237 15.93 16.57 -1.38
N ASN A 238 16.64 15.84 -2.23
CA ASN A 238 16.13 15.48 -3.55
C ASN A 238 15.60 14.04 -3.52
N ILE A 239 14.91 13.61 -4.59
CA ILE A 239 14.31 12.27 -4.65
C ILE A 239 15.32 11.15 -4.33
N ARG A 240 16.55 11.21 -4.86
CA ARG A 240 17.56 10.18 -4.58
C ARG A 240 17.94 10.14 -3.10
N ARG A 241 18.20 11.30 -2.49
CA ARG A 241 18.52 11.38 -1.05
C ARG A 241 17.36 10.89 -0.20
N GLY A 242 16.13 11.29 -0.55
CA GLY A 242 14.91 10.85 0.14
C GLY A 242 14.72 9.34 0.07
N GLN A 243 15.02 8.73 -1.07
CA GLN A 243 14.97 7.28 -1.26
C GLN A 243 15.97 6.54 -0.34
N TYR A 244 17.20 7.03 -0.20
CA TYR A 244 18.16 6.44 0.74
C TYR A 244 17.76 6.68 2.21
N ILE A 245 17.26 7.86 2.56
CA ILE A 245 16.74 8.15 3.91
C ILE A 245 15.62 7.15 4.25
N CYS A 246 14.69 6.93 3.32
CA CYS A 246 13.62 5.94 3.43
C CYS A 246 14.20 4.53 3.64
N ALA A 247 15.16 4.11 2.81
CA ALA A 247 15.77 2.79 2.91
C ALA A 247 16.41 2.58 4.30
N PHE A 248 17.19 3.52 4.82
CA PHE A 248 17.87 3.33 6.11
C PHE A 248 16.94 3.44 7.31
N ILE A 249 16.08 4.46 7.36
CA ILE A 249 15.14 4.64 8.49
C ILE A 249 14.10 3.52 8.47
N GLY A 250 13.51 3.25 7.31
CA GLY A 250 12.49 2.23 7.14
C GLY A 250 12.99 0.81 7.40
N ALA A 251 14.19 0.47 6.92
CA ALA A 251 14.74 -0.88 7.10
C ALA A 251 15.23 -1.11 8.54
N TRP A 252 15.91 -0.14 9.15
CA TRP A 252 16.65 -0.39 10.39
C TRP A 252 16.04 0.28 11.62
N ALA A 253 15.59 1.53 11.52
CA ALA A 253 15.10 2.27 12.69
C ALA A 253 13.69 1.84 13.10
N LEU A 254 12.85 1.45 12.15
CA LEU A 254 11.48 1.02 12.42
C LEU A 254 11.37 -0.44 12.86
N THR A 255 12.43 -1.24 12.72
CA THR A 255 12.45 -2.68 13.07
C THR A 255 11.23 -3.44 12.53
N PRO A 256 10.99 -3.40 11.20
CA PRO A 256 9.72 -3.83 10.61
C PRO A 256 9.36 -5.30 10.89
N TRP A 257 10.36 -6.15 11.15
CA TRP A 257 10.19 -7.55 11.55
C TRP A 257 9.37 -7.74 12.83
N ASN A 258 9.30 -6.75 13.71
CA ASN A 258 8.46 -6.84 14.92
C ASN A 258 6.96 -6.90 14.60
N ILE A 259 6.54 -6.48 13.41
CA ILE A 259 5.14 -6.55 12.97
C ILE A 259 4.83 -7.91 12.31
N LEU A 260 5.85 -8.61 11.81
CA LEU A 260 5.73 -9.90 11.13
C LEU A 260 5.65 -11.10 12.08
N VAL A 261 5.58 -10.87 13.39
CA VAL A 261 5.59 -11.93 14.40
C VAL A 261 4.36 -12.85 14.29
N SER A 262 3.22 -12.36 13.80
CA SER A 262 2.04 -13.19 13.55
C SER A 262 1.12 -12.63 12.45
N ALA A 263 0.34 -13.51 11.82
CA ALA A 263 -0.68 -13.14 10.83
C ALA A 263 -1.76 -12.20 11.41
N ASP A 264 -2.14 -12.38 12.67
CA ASP A 264 -3.10 -11.50 13.35
C ASP A 264 -2.53 -10.10 13.56
N SER A 265 -1.25 -9.99 13.91
CA SER A 265 -0.55 -8.70 14.05
C SER A 265 -0.49 -7.98 12.70
N LEU A 266 -0.30 -8.73 11.61
CA LEU A 266 -0.30 -8.24 10.25
C LEU A 266 -1.67 -7.67 9.87
N LEU A 267 -2.76 -8.45 10.01
CA LEU A 267 -4.11 -8.01 9.67
C LEU A 267 -4.55 -6.80 10.49
N THR A 268 -4.25 -6.79 11.79
CA THR A 268 -4.53 -5.66 12.68
C THR A 268 -3.82 -4.38 12.23
N PHE A 269 -2.58 -4.51 11.79
CA PHE A 269 -1.81 -3.38 11.26
C PHE A 269 -2.39 -2.90 9.91
N MET A 270 -2.82 -3.82 9.03
CA MET A 270 -3.49 -3.50 7.76
C MET A 270 -4.78 -2.71 7.98
N ASP A 271 -5.64 -3.19 8.88
CA ASP A 271 -6.88 -2.49 9.23
C ASP A 271 -6.60 -1.13 9.90
N GLY A 272 -5.49 -1.01 10.63
CA GLY A 272 -4.98 0.26 11.14
C GLY A 272 -4.77 1.32 10.05
N TYR A 273 -4.37 0.96 8.83
CA TYR A 273 -4.24 1.94 7.74
C TYR A 273 -5.55 2.55 7.31
N SER A 274 -6.59 1.73 7.23
CA SER A 274 -7.93 2.18 6.84
C SER A 274 -8.42 3.29 7.77
N VAL A 275 -8.08 3.22 9.06
CA VAL A 275 -8.44 4.25 10.06
C VAL A 275 -7.90 5.63 9.71
N TRP A 276 -6.66 5.72 9.21
CA TRP A 276 -5.99 7.00 8.96
C TRP A 276 -6.07 7.44 7.50
N LEU A 277 -5.94 6.53 6.55
CA LEU A 277 -5.86 6.85 5.13
C LEU A 277 -7.23 7.09 4.49
N ALA A 278 -8.29 6.44 4.98
CA ALA A 278 -9.64 6.70 4.50
C ALA A 278 -10.05 8.18 4.65
N PRO A 279 -9.91 8.82 5.84
CA PRO A 279 -10.30 10.23 5.98
C PRO A 279 -9.41 11.17 5.17
N ILE A 280 -8.12 10.86 5.02
CA ILE A 280 -7.20 11.64 4.19
C ILE A 280 -7.62 11.58 2.72
N SER A 281 -7.79 10.37 2.17
CA SER A 281 -8.19 10.17 0.78
C SER A 281 -9.53 10.84 0.48
N SER A 282 -10.48 10.72 1.40
CA SER A 282 -11.79 11.35 1.29
C SER A 282 -11.71 12.86 1.24
N VAL A 283 -11.01 13.50 2.18
CA VAL A 283 -10.84 14.96 2.20
C VAL A 283 -10.19 15.43 0.90
N LEU A 284 -9.14 14.76 0.41
CA LEU A 284 -8.47 15.14 -0.84
C LEU A 284 -9.41 15.05 -2.06
N ILE A 285 -10.18 13.97 -2.18
CA ILE A 285 -11.15 13.78 -3.29
C ILE A 285 -12.28 14.82 -3.19
N CYS A 286 -12.83 15.00 -1.99
CA CYS A 286 -13.89 15.95 -1.72
C CYS A 286 -13.46 17.39 -1.98
N ASP A 287 -12.24 17.73 -1.56
CA ASP A 287 -11.65 19.03 -1.82
C ASP A 287 -11.52 19.31 -3.31
N TYR A 288 -10.94 18.39 -4.08
CA TYR A 288 -10.73 18.60 -5.51
C TYR A 288 -12.05 18.64 -6.30
N TYR A 289 -12.95 17.65 -6.12
CA TYR A 289 -14.15 17.53 -6.97
C TYR A 289 -15.34 18.36 -6.50
N PHE A 290 -15.57 18.46 -5.18
CA PHE A 290 -16.82 19.00 -4.64
C PHE A 290 -16.70 20.41 -4.06
N VAL A 291 -15.54 20.76 -3.48
CA VAL A 291 -15.25 22.13 -3.00
C VAL A 291 -14.65 22.95 -4.14
N HIS A 292 -13.57 22.44 -4.76
CA HIS A 292 -12.84 23.17 -5.78
C HIS A 292 -13.30 22.92 -7.23
N HIS A 293 -14.26 22.02 -7.46
CA HIS A 293 -14.81 21.74 -8.79
C HIS A 293 -13.75 21.46 -9.88
N ARG A 294 -12.63 20.84 -9.48
CA ARG A 294 -11.44 20.53 -10.29
C ARG A 294 -10.59 21.74 -10.69
N LEU A 295 -10.81 22.90 -10.09
CA LEU A 295 -10.05 24.13 -10.34
C LEU A 295 -9.01 24.33 -9.23
N VAL A 296 -7.72 24.16 -9.57
CA VAL A 296 -6.60 24.30 -8.62
C VAL A 296 -5.56 25.25 -9.19
N ALA A 297 -5.18 26.27 -8.42
CA ALA A 297 -4.14 27.22 -8.80
C ALA A 297 -2.75 26.67 -8.46
N VAL A 298 -2.15 25.91 -9.38
CA VAL A 298 -0.87 25.20 -9.14
C VAL A 298 0.24 26.13 -8.64
N HIS A 299 0.35 27.34 -9.19
CA HIS A 299 1.37 28.31 -8.79
C HIS A 299 1.23 28.75 -7.33
N GLU A 300 0.00 28.84 -6.82
CA GLU A 300 -0.27 29.24 -5.45
C GLU A 300 0.05 28.14 -4.43
N LEU A 301 0.11 26.86 -4.84
CA LEU A 301 0.54 25.76 -3.96
C LEU A 301 2.00 25.89 -3.50
N TYR A 302 2.83 26.63 -4.25
CA TYR A 302 4.24 26.85 -3.94
C TYR A 302 4.51 28.21 -3.28
N ARG A 303 3.46 28.97 -2.92
CA ARG A 303 3.57 30.27 -2.27
C ARG A 303 3.19 30.17 -0.79
N PRO A 304 4.12 30.42 0.15
CA PRO A 304 3.84 30.35 1.59
C PRO A 304 2.70 31.26 2.08
N HIS A 305 2.48 32.39 1.39
CA HIS A 305 1.43 33.36 1.69
C HIS A 305 0.40 33.44 0.55
N GLY A 306 0.22 32.35 -0.19
CA GLY A 306 -0.75 32.24 -1.27
C GLY A 306 -2.16 31.95 -0.79
N VAL A 307 -3.05 31.66 -1.73
CA VAL A 307 -4.49 31.47 -1.48
C VAL A 307 -4.81 30.21 -0.64
N TYR A 308 -3.87 29.26 -0.63
CA TYR A 308 -3.89 28.04 0.19
C TYR A 308 -3.14 28.18 1.52
N ALA A 309 -2.71 29.39 1.91
CA ALA A 309 -2.08 29.62 3.20
C ALA A 309 -3.07 29.51 4.38
N TYR A 310 -4.39 29.57 4.11
CA TYR A 310 -5.43 29.57 5.15
C TYR A 310 -5.20 30.66 6.22
N GLU A 311 -5.86 30.50 7.38
CA GLU A 311 -5.78 31.44 8.51
C GLU A 311 -4.38 31.42 9.17
N LYS A 312 -4.23 32.08 10.32
CA LYS A 312 -2.98 32.35 11.07
C LYS A 312 -1.90 31.24 11.11
N TRP A 313 -2.28 29.96 11.02
CA TRP A 313 -1.40 28.82 11.24
C TRP A 313 -1.09 27.99 9.99
N GLY A 314 -1.40 28.47 8.78
CA GLY A 314 -1.11 27.66 7.58
C GLY A 314 -2.02 26.45 7.39
N THR A 315 -3.10 26.35 8.18
CA THR A 315 -3.85 25.10 8.37
C THR A 315 -5.33 25.27 8.07
N ASN A 316 -5.90 24.33 7.33
CA ASN A 316 -7.34 24.23 7.14
C ASN A 316 -7.98 23.48 8.31
N TRP A 317 -8.57 24.21 9.26
CA TRP A 317 -9.23 23.58 10.41
C TRP A 317 -10.37 22.63 10.02
N ARG A 318 -11.00 22.84 8.85
CA ARG A 318 -12.13 22.02 8.37
C ARG A 318 -11.66 20.62 8.00
N SER A 319 -10.51 20.53 7.33
CA SER A 319 -9.89 19.24 7.03
C SER A 319 -9.40 18.55 8.31
N ALA A 320 -8.84 19.31 9.27
CA ALA A 320 -8.43 18.76 10.56
C ALA A 320 -9.62 18.17 11.35
N VAL A 321 -10.75 18.90 11.42
CA VAL A 321 -11.98 18.40 12.07
C VAL A 321 -12.54 17.19 11.34
N ALA A 322 -12.65 17.24 10.01
CA ALA A 322 -13.09 16.10 9.21
C ALA A 322 -12.20 14.87 9.46
N PHE A 323 -10.87 15.06 9.45
CA PHE A 323 -9.92 13.99 9.73
C PHE A 323 -10.12 13.38 11.12
N VAL A 324 -10.20 14.20 12.17
CA VAL A 324 -10.42 13.74 13.55
C VAL A 324 -11.74 12.98 13.70
N VAL A 325 -12.83 13.48 13.12
CA VAL A 325 -14.12 12.79 13.15
C VAL A 325 -14.08 11.49 12.36
N GLY A 326 -13.27 11.40 11.30
CA GLY A 326 -13.11 10.19 10.51
C GLY A 326 -12.38 9.06 11.23
N PHE A 327 -11.30 9.36 11.97
CA PHE A 327 -10.52 8.30 12.63
C PHE A 327 -10.93 8.05 14.09
N ALA A 328 -11.31 9.07 14.86
CA ALA A 328 -11.45 8.95 16.31
C ALA A 328 -12.51 7.90 16.74
N PRO A 329 -13.67 7.78 16.06
CA PRO A 329 -14.67 6.76 16.40
C PRO A 329 -14.25 5.32 16.07
N LEU A 330 -13.21 5.14 15.25
CA LEU A 330 -12.65 3.82 14.92
C LEU A 330 -11.61 3.34 15.94
N LEU A 331 -11.08 4.25 16.79
CA LEU A 331 -10.03 3.94 17.75
C LEU A 331 -10.40 2.84 18.77
N PRO A 332 -11.64 2.75 19.30
CA PRO A 332 -11.96 1.69 20.25
C PRO A 332 -11.87 0.29 19.61
N GLY A 333 -12.39 0.12 18.39
CA GLY A 333 -12.26 -1.15 17.66
C GLY A 333 -10.81 -1.47 17.30
N PHE A 334 -10.05 -0.46 16.86
CA PHE A 334 -8.61 -0.60 16.63
C PHE A 334 -7.83 -1.01 17.89
N ALA A 335 -8.15 -0.43 19.05
CA ALA A 335 -7.50 -0.77 20.31
C ALA A 335 -7.79 -2.22 20.73
N ASN A 336 -9.02 -2.71 20.50
CA ASN A 336 -9.37 -4.11 20.73
C ASN A 336 -8.64 -5.06 19.76
N ALA A 337 -8.49 -4.68 18.49
CA ALA A 337 -7.75 -5.46 17.51
C ALA A 337 -6.25 -5.58 17.88
N VAL A 338 -5.63 -4.48 18.30
CA VAL A 338 -4.22 -4.46 18.75
C VAL A 338 -4.02 -5.17 20.07
N THR A 339 -4.99 -5.08 20.98
CA THR A 339 -4.90 -5.64 22.31
C THR A 339 -6.23 -6.29 22.67
N SER A 340 -6.30 -7.60 22.43
CA SER A 340 -7.50 -8.41 22.63
C SER A 340 -8.02 -8.41 24.08
N SER A 341 -7.20 -8.04 25.05
CA SER A 341 -7.62 -7.87 26.45
C SER A 341 -8.46 -6.61 26.70
N ILE A 342 -8.51 -5.66 25.76
CA ILE A 342 -9.35 -4.46 25.85
C ILE A 342 -10.76 -4.83 25.39
N SER A 343 -11.72 -4.94 26.32
CA SER A 343 -13.11 -5.18 25.96
C SER A 343 -13.77 -3.90 25.43
N VAL A 344 -14.39 -3.97 24.26
CA VAL A 344 -15.18 -2.88 23.66
C VAL A 344 -16.56 -3.38 23.25
N SER A 345 -17.49 -2.46 23.01
CA SER A 345 -18.84 -2.83 22.59
C SER A 345 -18.83 -3.47 21.20
N THR A 346 -19.76 -4.40 20.95
CA THR A 346 -19.94 -5.04 19.64
C THR A 346 -20.15 -4.01 18.52
N GLY A 347 -20.84 -2.90 18.81
CA GLY A 347 -21.01 -1.81 17.86
C GLY A 347 -19.70 -1.13 17.46
N ALA A 348 -18.74 -0.98 18.37
CA ALA A 348 -17.43 -0.42 18.06
C ALA A 348 -16.57 -1.36 17.21
N ILE A 349 -16.67 -2.67 17.43
CA ILE A 349 -16.01 -3.70 16.60
C ILE A 349 -16.57 -3.64 15.18
N HIS A 350 -17.89 -3.65 15.04
CA HIS A 350 -18.54 -3.59 13.73
C HIS A 350 -18.32 -2.27 12.99
N LEU A 351 -18.23 -1.15 13.72
CA LEU A 351 -17.86 0.13 13.11
C LEU A 351 -16.42 0.10 12.56
N TYR A 352 -15.52 -0.60 13.27
CA TYR A 352 -14.15 -0.82 12.83
C TYR A 352 -14.05 -1.78 11.64
N ASP A 353 -14.85 -2.85 11.60
CA ASP A 353 -14.99 -3.71 10.41
C ASP A 353 -15.49 -2.93 9.18
N LEU A 354 -16.26 -1.85 9.40
CA LEU A 354 -16.72 -0.91 8.37
C LEU A 354 -15.78 0.31 8.22
N GLY A 355 -14.58 0.24 8.81
CA GLY A 355 -13.74 1.39 9.10
C GLY A 355 -13.40 2.24 7.88
N TYR A 356 -13.08 1.61 6.74
CA TYR A 356 -12.79 2.35 5.52
C TYR A 356 -14.02 3.09 4.97
N PHE A 357 -15.20 2.46 4.97
CA PHE A 357 -16.43 3.09 4.48
C PHE A 357 -16.84 4.27 5.37
N TYR A 358 -16.81 4.07 6.69
CA TYR A 358 -17.06 5.13 7.66
C TYR A 358 -16.04 6.27 7.49
N GLY A 359 -14.75 5.92 7.54
CA GLY A 359 -13.62 6.81 7.43
C GLY A 359 -13.50 7.47 6.06
N PHE A 360 -14.24 7.02 5.04
CA PHE A 360 -14.31 7.71 3.76
C PHE A 360 -15.54 8.61 3.67
N ILE A 361 -16.74 8.09 3.94
CA ILE A 361 -18.00 8.81 3.68
C ILE A 361 -18.20 9.96 4.67
N VAL A 362 -18.09 9.69 5.96
CA VAL A 362 -18.38 10.68 7.02
C VAL A 362 -17.46 11.91 6.96
N PRO A 363 -16.12 11.76 6.92
CA PRO A 363 -15.24 12.92 6.84
C PRO A 363 -15.38 13.66 5.52
N GLY A 364 -15.69 12.98 4.41
CA GLY A 364 -15.94 13.64 3.12
C GLY A 364 -17.16 14.54 3.15
N VAL A 365 -18.29 14.01 3.63
CA VAL A 365 -19.53 14.78 3.81
C VAL A 365 -19.31 15.94 4.77
N LEU A 366 -18.65 15.70 5.89
CA LEU A 366 -18.35 16.73 6.89
C LEU A 366 -17.44 17.82 6.31
N TYR A 367 -16.39 17.45 5.59
CA TYR A 367 -15.48 18.40 4.96
C TYR A 367 -16.18 19.30 3.96
N VAL A 368 -17.02 18.72 3.08
CA VAL A 368 -17.82 19.48 2.11
C VAL A 368 -18.81 20.40 2.83
N GLY A 369 -19.49 19.90 3.87
CA GLY A 369 -20.41 20.70 4.68
C GLY A 369 -19.73 21.89 5.34
N LEU A 370 -18.63 21.66 6.05
CA LEU A 370 -17.86 22.71 6.72
C LEU A 370 -17.28 23.73 5.73
N SER A 371 -16.82 23.28 4.56
CA SER A 371 -16.27 24.16 3.52
C SER A 371 -17.33 25.02 2.84
N ARG A 372 -18.58 24.54 2.76
CA ARG A 372 -19.71 25.33 2.22
C ARG A 372 -20.30 26.30 3.23
N ILE A 373 -20.43 25.89 4.49
CA ILE A 373 -21.01 26.74 5.55
C ILE A 373 -20.02 27.83 5.96
N PHE A 374 -18.73 27.48 6.04
CA PHE A 374 -17.66 28.39 6.41
C PHE A 374 -16.64 28.41 5.29
N PRO A 375 -16.79 29.15 4.19
CA PRO A 375 -15.78 29.15 3.13
C PRO A 375 -14.45 29.79 3.60
N PRO A 376 -13.27 29.35 3.12
CA PRO A 376 -11.99 29.92 3.52
C PRO A 376 -11.86 31.35 3.02
N LYS A 377 -11.62 32.31 3.93
CA LYS A 377 -11.47 33.74 3.57
C LYS A 377 -10.29 33.98 2.61
N SER A 378 -9.24 33.16 2.68
CA SER A 378 -8.06 33.23 1.81
C SER A 378 -8.35 32.82 0.36
N GLN A 379 -9.52 32.23 0.08
CA GLN A 379 -9.93 31.83 -1.27
C GLN A 379 -10.75 32.88 -2.01
N TYR A 380 -11.01 34.03 -1.38
CA TYR A 380 -11.68 35.16 -1.99
C TYR A 380 -10.66 36.17 -2.49
N SER A 381 -10.85 36.67 -3.71
CA SER A 381 -10.14 37.85 -4.19
C SER A 381 -10.64 39.10 -3.46
N LEU A 382 -9.93 40.22 -3.61
CA LEU A 382 -10.27 41.50 -2.99
C LEU A 382 -11.69 41.98 -3.33
N ASP A 383 -12.26 41.49 -4.44
CA ASP A 383 -13.60 41.82 -4.93
C ASP A 383 -14.70 40.88 -4.38
N GLY A 384 -14.35 39.98 -3.44
CA GLY A 384 -15.31 39.04 -2.83
C GLY A 384 -15.71 37.87 -3.74
N ARG A 385 -15.07 37.71 -4.90
CA ARG A 385 -15.21 36.55 -5.77
C ARG A 385 -14.29 35.44 -5.30
N THR A 386 -14.70 34.18 -5.42
CA THR A 386 -13.77 33.07 -5.19
C THR A 386 -12.75 33.03 -6.34
N ILE A 387 -11.50 32.66 -6.06
CA ILE A 387 -10.47 32.50 -7.12
C ILE A 387 -10.92 31.50 -8.20
N GLN A 388 -11.78 30.55 -7.83
CA GLN A 388 -12.44 29.66 -8.79
C GLN A 388 -13.30 30.41 -9.81
N GLU A 389 -14.03 31.45 -9.40
CA GLU A 389 -14.82 32.29 -10.30
C GLU A 389 -13.91 33.07 -11.26
N GLU A 390 -12.80 33.63 -10.75
CA GLU A 390 -11.81 34.32 -11.60
C GLU A 390 -11.10 33.38 -12.58
N VAL A 391 -10.72 32.19 -12.14
CA VAL A 391 -10.09 31.17 -13.00
C VAL A 391 -11.10 30.68 -14.04
N ARG A 392 -12.35 30.41 -13.65
CA ARG A 392 -13.39 29.96 -14.56
C ARG A 392 -13.73 31.01 -15.61
N GLU A 393 -13.75 32.29 -15.23
CA GLU A 393 -13.95 33.40 -16.16
C GLU A 393 -12.78 33.47 -17.16
N LYS A 394 -11.53 33.41 -16.70
CA LYS A 394 -10.34 33.38 -17.57
C LYS A 394 -10.34 32.19 -18.54
N VAL A 395 -10.64 30.99 -18.06
CA VAL A 395 -10.76 29.79 -18.91
C VAL A 395 -11.88 29.96 -19.94
N SER A 396 -13.04 30.47 -19.53
CA SER A 396 -14.16 30.70 -20.46
C SER A 396 -13.81 31.73 -21.57
N ILE A 397 -13.02 32.76 -21.23
CA ILE A 397 -12.53 33.77 -22.16
C ILE A 397 -11.50 33.17 -23.13
N GLU A 398 -10.60 32.32 -22.64
CA GLU A 398 -9.64 31.59 -23.49
C GLU A 398 -10.33 30.58 -24.42
N GLU A 399 -11.31 29.83 -23.93
CA GLU A 399 -12.13 28.92 -24.74
C GLU A 399 -12.90 29.67 -25.83
N HIS A 400 -13.43 30.86 -25.53
CA HIS A 400 -14.07 31.73 -26.52
C HIS A 400 -13.09 32.32 -27.53
N ARG A 401 -11.82 32.58 -27.14
CA ARG A 401 -10.79 33.09 -28.05
C ARG A 401 -10.15 32.03 -28.94
N HIS A 402 -10.04 30.79 -28.49
CA HIS A 402 -9.27 29.74 -29.18
C HIS A 402 -10.08 28.53 -29.69
N GLY A 403 -11.39 28.46 -29.44
CA GLY A 403 -12.28 27.52 -30.13
C GLY A 403 -12.08 26.03 -29.83
N GLN A 404 -11.20 25.64 -28.88
CA GLN A 404 -11.11 24.28 -28.33
C GLN A 404 -10.60 24.28 -26.88
N PRO A 405 -11.07 23.34 -26.03
CA PRO A 405 -10.68 23.26 -24.63
C PRO A 405 -9.29 22.61 -24.47
N HIS A 406 -8.30 23.41 -24.06
CA HIS A 406 -7.06 22.90 -23.50
C HIS A 406 -7.24 22.71 -21.99
N PHE A 407 -7.54 21.48 -21.56
CA PHE A 407 -7.43 21.08 -20.17
C PHE A 407 -5.95 20.95 -19.77
N VAL A 408 -5.53 21.63 -18.71
CA VAL A 408 -4.31 21.33 -17.94
C VAL A 408 -4.71 20.88 -16.54
#